data_AF-A0A3A4QJC5-F1
#
_entry.id   AF-A0A3A4QJC5-F1
#
_cell.length_a   1.000
_cell.length_b   1.000
_cell.length_c   1.000
_cell.angle_alpha   90.00
_cell.angle_beta   90.00
_cell.angle_gamma   90.00
#
_symmetry.space_group_name_H-M   'P 1'
#
loop_
_entity.id
_entity.type
_entity.pdbx_description
1 polymer ?
#
loop_
_entity_poly.entity_id
_entity_poly.type
_entity_poly.pdbx_seq_one_letter_code
_entity_poly.pdbx_strand_id
1 'polypeptide(L)'
;MGGDPVSDAPGNPIEALEATLQDVRAAAERICQWDCPPVASLVSAWAPLLNERLKRIEECLTECQQRLRPLQSAPVERSEDRIRPGMPMAEVERTHIAGTLRMMGGNREKAAKLLGMGLRTLYRKLNQYGIR
;
A
#
# COMPACT_ATOMS: atom_id res chain seq x y z
N MET A 1 -5.58 13.79 25.05
CA MET A 1 -4.99 12.59 24.43
C MET A 1 -6.12 11.79 23.83
N GLY A 2 -6.44 12.03 22.56
CA GLY A 2 -7.44 11.25 21.82
C GLY A 2 -6.71 10.74 20.58
N GLY A 3 -6.45 9.44 20.53
CA GLY A 3 -5.89 8.80 19.34
C GLY A 3 -6.98 8.65 18.30
N ASP A 4 -6.67 9.06 17.07
CA ASP A 4 -7.56 8.90 15.92
C ASP A 4 -7.75 7.40 15.60
N PRO A 5 -8.98 6.91 15.37
CA PRO A 5 -9.28 5.49 15.12
C PRO A 5 -8.94 5.02 13.69
N VAL A 6 -8.08 5.73 12.97
CA VAL A 6 -7.77 5.43 11.55
C VAL A 6 -6.53 4.53 11.40
N SER A 7 -5.85 4.17 12.49
CA SER A 7 -4.55 3.48 12.41
C SER A 7 -4.61 1.95 12.23
N ASP A 8 -5.78 1.32 12.33
CA ASP A 8 -5.92 -0.15 12.33
C ASP A 8 -6.58 -0.72 11.06
N ALA A 9 -6.68 0.07 9.98
CA ALA A 9 -7.05 -0.50 8.69
C ALA A 9 -5.84 -1.26 8.12
N PRO A 10 -5.96 -2.56 7.76
CA PRO A 10 -4.86 -3.27 7.13
C PRO A 10 -4.44 -2.52 5.87
N GLY A 11 -3.15 -2.14 5.83
CA GLY A 11 -2.53 -1.62 4.63
C GLY A 11 -2.77 -2.62 3.50
N ASN A 12 -3.21 -2.13 2.35
CA ASN A 12 -3.52 -2.92 1.15
C ASN A 12 -4.70 -3.93 1.30
N PRO A 13 -5.80 -3.76 0.53
CA PRO A 13 -6.93 -4.70 0.55
C PRO A 13 -6.56 -6.15 0.18
N ILE A 14 -5.41 -6.37 -0.46
CA ILE A 14 -4.87 -7.71 -0.75
C ILE A 14 -4.42 -8.42 0.54
N GLU A 15 -3.71 -7.72 1.43
CA GLU A 15 -3.22 -8.30 2.69
C GLU A 15 -4.40 -8.68 3.61
N ALA A 16 -5.47 -7.87 3.60
CA ALA A 16 -6.70 -8.17 4.31
C ALA A 16 -7.40 -9.44 3.80
N LEU A 17 -7.40 -9.66 2.48
CA LEU A 17 -7.97 -10.86 1.86
C LEU A 17 -7.12 -12.10 2.20
N GLU A 18 -5.79 -11.99 2.14
CA GLU A 18 -4.87 -13.07 2.50
C GLU A 18 -5.03 -13.51 3.96
N ALA A 19 -5.16 -12.55 4.89
CA ALA A 19 -5.41 -12.84 6.30
C ALA A 19 -6.74 -13.60 6.51
N THR A 20 -7.81 -13.15 5.83
CA THR A 20 -9.12 -13.81 5.89
C THR A 20 -9.05 -15.25 5.37
N LEU A 21 -8.29 -15.50 4.30
CA LEU A 21 -8.10 -16.85 3.76
C LEU A 21 -7.32 -17.77 4.71
N GLN A 22 -6.32 -17.23 5.42
CA GLN A 22 -5.56 -17.99 6.43
C GLN A 22 -6.44 -18.41 7.60
N ASP A 23 -7.33 -17.52 8.08
CA ASP A 23 -8.27 -17.83 9.16
C ASP A 23 -9.25 -18.94 8.76
N VAL A 24 -9.78 -18.89 7.54
CA VAL A 24 -10.65 -19.95 7.00
C VAL A 24 -9.92 -21.29 6.92
N ARG A 25 -8.64 -21.29 6.51
CA ARG A 25 -7.81 -22.51 6.46
C ARG A 25 -7.58 -23.08 7.87
N ALA A 26 -7.22 -22.24 8.83
CA ALA A 26 -7.01 -22.64 10.21
C ALA A 26 -8.29 -23.21 10.85
N ALA A 27 -9.45 -22.61 10.54
CA ALA A 27 -10.74 -23.14 10.98
C ALA A 27 -11.02 -24.52 10.35
N ALA A 28 -10.75 -24.71 9.06
CA ALA A 28 -10.92 -26.00 8.39
C ALA A 28 -10.02 -27.09 8.99
N GLU A 29 -8.74 -26.79 9.26
CA GLU A 29 -7.79 -27.72 9.90
C GLU A 29 -8.26 -28.17 11.29
N ARG A 30 -8.83 -27.24 12.08
CA ARG A 30 -9.41 -27.56 13.40
C ARG A 30 -10.63 -28.47 13.32
N ILE A 31 -11.47 -28.31 12.30
CA ILE A 31 -12.65 -29.15 12.09
C ILE A 31 -12.24 -30.57 11.68
N CYS A 32 -11.16 -30.72 10.91
CA CYS A 32 -10.61 -32.03 10.52
C CYS A 32 -10.05 -32.84 11.70
N GLN A 33 -9.78 -32.22 12.85
CA GLN A 33 -9.31 -32.88 14.07
C GLN A 33 -10.46 -33.47 14.91
N TRP A 34 -11.72 -33.25 14.53
CA TRP A 34 -12.86 -33.80 15.25
C TRP A 34 -13.07 -35.26 14.88
N ASP A 35 -12.92 -36.15 15.86
CA ASP A 35 -13.04 -37.61 15.70
C ASP A 35 -14.53 -38.04 15.73
N CYS A 36 -15.31 -37.51 14.79
CA CYS A 36 -16.75 -37.76 14.67
C CYS A 36 -17.09 -38.20 13.22
N PRO A 37 -17.51 -39.46 12.99
CA PRO A 37 -17.75 -40.02 11.64
C PRO A 37 -18.69 -39.21 10.71
N PRO A 38 -19.77 -38.56 11.21
CA PRO A 38 -20.64 -37.70 10.39
C PRO A 38 -19.91 -36.50 9.79
N VAL A 39 -18.93 -35.93 10.50
CA VAL A 39 -18.16 -34.77 10.07
C VAL A 39 -17.12 -35.16 9.03
N ALA A 40 -16.48 -36.33 9.21
CA ALA A 40 -15.50 -36.86 8.26
C ALA A 40 -16.11 -37.14 6.87
N SER A 41 -17.32 -37.71 6.82
CA SER A 41 -18.01 -37.96 5.54
C SER A 41 -18.41 -36.65 4.86
N LEU A 42 -18.88 -35.66 5.63
CA LEU A 42 -19.13 -34.32 5.13
C LEU A 42 -17.84 -33.71 4.55
N VAL A 43 -16.76 -33.63 5.34
CA VAL A 43 -15.46 -33.08 4.90
C VAL A 43 -14.95 -33.74 3.63
N SER A 44 -14.99 -35.08 3.53
CA SER A 44 -14.57 -35.80 2.32
C SER A 44 -15.42 -35.46 1.07
N ALA A 45 -16.69 -35.09 1.27
CA ALA A 45 -17.61 -34.76 0.18
C ALA A 45 -17.45 -33.32 -0.33
N TRP A 46 -17.11 -32.35 0.52
CA TRP A 46 -16.91 -30.95 0.11
C TRP A 46 -15.45 -30.52 -0.07
N ALA A 47 -14.47 -31.23 0.52
CA ALA A 47 -13.05 -30.95 0.37
C ALA A 47 -12.58 -30.86 -1.10
N PRO A 48 -12.92 -31.79 -2.02
CA PRO A 48 -12.48 -31.68 -3.41
C PRO A 48 -13.11 -30.46 -4.11
N LEU A 49 -14.36 -30.13 -3.80
CA LEU A 49 -15.05 -28.97 -4.37
C LEU A 49 -14.47 -27.65 -3.85
N LEU A 50 -14.11 -27.59 -2.56
CA LEU A 50 -13.46 -26.42 -1.98
C LEU A 50 -12.03 -26.26 -2.51
N ASN A 51 -11.25 -27.33 -2.60
CA ASN A 51 -9.89 -27.30 -3.13
C ASN A 51 -9.87 -26.82 -4.58
N GLU A 52 -10.80 -27.30 -5.42
CA GLU A 52 -10.93 -26.84 -6.81
C GLU A 52 -11.30 -25.36 -6.89
N ARG A 53 -12.18 -24.87 -6.01
CA ARG A 53 -12.55 -23.45 -5.95
C ARG A 53 -11.41 -22.57 -5.45
N LEU A 54 -10.66 -23.01 -4.43
CA LEU A 54 -9.49 -22.31 -3.89
C LEU A 54 -8.38 -22.24 -4.94
N LYS A 55 -8.07 -23.35 -5.60
CA LYS A 55 -7.09 -23.42 -6.68
C LYS A 55 -7.41 -22.40 -7.79
N ARG A 56 -8.68 -22.31 -8.19
CA ARG A 56 -9.12 -21.34 -9.20
C ARG A 56 -9.00 -19.88 -8.74
N ILE A 57 -9.15 -19.61 -7.45
CA ILE A 57 -8.90 -18.30 -6.86
C ILE A 57 -7.40 -17.99 -6.86
N GLU A 58 -6.55 -18.94 -6.45
CA GLU A 58 -5.09 -18.79 -6.44
C GLU A 58 -4.52 -18.57 -7.85
N GLU A 59 -5.00 -19.32 -8.85
CA GLU A 59 -4.63 -19.14 -10.26
C GLU A 59 -5.02 -17.74 -10.75
N CYS A 60 -6.21 -17.27 -10.41
CA CYS A 60 -6.69 -15.94 -10.78
C CYS A 60 -5.89 -14.82 -10.09
N LEU A 61 -5.57 -14.98 -8.81
CA LEU A 61 -4.70 -14.05 -8.06
C LEU A 61 -3.29 -14.00 -8.66
N THR A 62 -2.74 -15.16 -9.02
CA THR A 62 -1.43 -15.27 -9.66
C THR A 62 -1.41 -14.56 -11.02
N GLU A 63 -2.43 -14.77 -11.84
CA GLU A 63 -2.58 -14.08 -13.14
C GLU A 63 -2.71 -12.56 -12.95
N CYS A 64 -3.53 -12.12 -11.98
CA CYS A 64 -3.69 -10.71 -11.66
C CYS A 64 -2.37 -10.07 -11.21
N GLN A 65 -1.61 -10.76 -10.36
CA GLN A 65 -0.29 -10.31 -9.90
C GLN A 65 0.71 -10.18 -11.07
N GLN A 66 0.72 -11.14 -11.99
CA GLN A 66 1.57 -11.09 -13.18
C GLN A 66 1.21 -9.92 -14.10
N ARG A 67 -0.09 -9.59 -14.22
CA ARG A 67 -0.57 -8.44 -15.00
C ARG A 67 -0.27 -7.09 -14.33
N LEU A 68 -0.27 -7.04 -13.00
CA LEU A 68 0.08 -5.85 -12.23
C LEU A 68 1.59 -5.59 -12.21
N ARG A 69 2.43 -6.64 -12.28
CA ARG A 69 3.89 -6.54 -12.27
C ARG A 69 4.45 -5.46 -13.22
N PRO A 70 4.11 -5.40 -14.53
CA PRO A 70 4.63 -4.38 -15.43
C PRO A 70 4.21 -2.94 -15.05
N LEU A 71 3.06 -2.75 -14.39
CA LEU A 71 2.63 -1.44 -13.90
C LEU A 71 3.40 -1.02 -12.64
N GLN A 72 3.78 -1.99 -11.80
CA GLN A 72 4.62 -1.76 -10.61
C GLN A 72 6.11 -1.59 -10.95
N SER A 73 6.59 -2.29 -11.98
CA SER A 73 7.97 -2.23 -12.45
C SER A 73 8.20 -1.20 -13.54
N ALA A 74 7.13 -0.58 -14.06
CA ALA A 74 7.25 0.59 -14.91
C ALA A 74 8.15 1.58 -14.17
N PRO A 75 9.17 2.16 -14.83
CA PRO A 75 9.92 3.23 -14.22
C PRO A 75 8.89 4.31 -13.92
N VAL A 76 8.50 4.49 -12.65
CA VAL A 76 7.90 5.74 -12.18
C VAL A 76 8.84 6.78 -12.75
N GLU A 77 8.35 7.62 -13.68
CA GLU A 77 9.19 8.57 -14.40
C GLU A 77 10.12 9.19 -13.37
N ARG A 78 11.40 8.89 -13.55
CA ARG A 78 12.40 9.01 -12.49
C ARG A 78 12.72 10.48 -12.41
N SER A 79 11.80 11.21 -11.78
CA SER A 79 11.83 12.66 -11.68
C SER A 79 13.18 13.07 -11.11
N GLU A 80 13.70 14.17 -11.63
CA GLU A 80 15.03 14.73 -11.38
C GLU A 80 15.25 15.16 -9.91
N ASP A 81 14.39 14.67 -9.01
CA ASP A 81 14.26 15.05 -7.61
C ASP A 81 14.97 14.10 -6.64
N ARG A 82 15.96 13.34 -7.11
CA ARG A 82 16.78 12.52 -6.22
C ARG A 82 17.83 13.41 -5.55
N ILE A 83 17.58 13.74 -4.28
CA ILE A 83 18.58 14.37 -3.40
C ILE A 83 19.77 13.42 -3.26
N ARG A 84 20.97 13.91 -3.58
CA ARG A 84 22.23 13.16 -3.45
C ARG A 84 23.15 13.84 -2.43
N PRO A 85 23.93 13.07 -1.66
CA PRO A 85 24.98 13.64 -0.81
C PRO A 85 25.95 14.50 -1.62
N GLY A 86 26.33 15.67 -1.09
CA GLY A 86 27.23 16.62 -1.76
C GLY A 86 26.52 17.68 -2.62
N MET A 87 25.20 17.62 -2.77
CA MET A 87 24.43 18.70 -3.39
C MET A 87 24.44 19.98 -2.53
N PRO A 88 24.43 21.17 -3.15
CA PRO A 88 24.28 22.42 -2.43
C PRO A 88 22.91 22.48 -1.74
N MET A 89 22.87 23.00 -0.51
CA MET A 89 21.64 23.04 0.30
C MET A 89 20.47 23.74 -0.41
N ALA A 90 20.74 24.76 -1.22
CA ALA A 90 19.70 25.46 -1.99
C ALA A 90 19.00 24.55 -3.01
N GLU A 91 19.73 23.61 -3.62
CA GLU A 91 19.20 22.65 -4.58
C GLU A 91 18.43 21.54 -3.87
N VAL A 92 18.96 21.05 -2.75
CA VAL A 92 18.25 20.10 -1.87
C VAL A 92 16.90 20.68 -1.43
N GLU A 93 16.89 21.93 -0.97
CA GLU A 93 15.67 22.63 -0.55
C GLU A 93 14.69 22.80 -1.70
N ARG A 94 15.17 23.22 -2.88
CA ARG A 94 14.34 23.37 -4.09
C ARG A 94 13.67 22.06 -4.47
N THR A 95 14.44 20.99 -4.57
CA THR A 95 13.96 19.64 -4.91
C THR A 95 12.95 19.14 -3.87
N HIS A 96 13.24 19.35 -2.58
CA HIS A 96 12.36 18.91 -1.50
C HIS A 96 11.02 19.65 -1.49
N ILE A 97 11.02 20.96 -1.71
CA ILE A 97 9.81 21.79 -1.82
C ILE A 97 8.99 21.39 -3.07
N ALA A 98 9.64 21.22 -4.22
CA ALA A 98 8.98 20.86 -5.47
C ALA A 98 8.34 19.46 -5.42
N GLY A 99 9.04 18.50 -4.80
CA GLY A 99 8.51 17.15 -4.58
C GLY A 99 7.30 17.16 -3.64
N THR A 100 7.38 17.91 -2.54
CA THR A 100 6.29 18.01 -1.56
C THR A 100 5.04 18.67 -2.16
N LEU A 101 5.20 19.70 -3.00
CA LEU A 101 4.07 20.33 -3.68
C LEU A 101 3.36 19.39 -4.66
N ARG A 102 4.12 18.61 -5.44
CA ARG A 102 3.53 17.58 -6.32
C ARG A 102 2.78 16.52 -5.53
N MET A 103 3.38 16.03 -4.44
CA MET A 103 2.75 15.05 -3.56
C MET A 103 1.43 15.57 -2.97
N MET A 104 1.33 16.87 -2.70
CA MET A 104 0.13 17.52 -2.16
C MET A 104 -0.82 18.08 -3.24
N GLY A 105 -0.59 17.77 -4.52
CA GLY A 105 -1.41 18.25 -5.63
C GLY A 105 -1.47 19.78 -5.77
N GLY A 106 -0.38 20.47 -5.41
CA GLY A 106 -0.30 21.94 -5.46
C GLY A 106 -0.90 22.67 -4.26
N ASN A 107 -1.37 21.95 -3.22
CA ASN A 107 -1.87 22.59 -2.01
C ASN A 107 -0.73 23.15 -1.15
N ARG A 108 -0.50 24.47 -1.28
CA ARG A 108 0.60 25.20 -0.63
C ARG A 108 0.49 25.22 0.90
N GLU A 109 -0.71 25.24 1.46
CA GLU A 109 -0.92 25.27 2.91
C GLU A 109 -0.57 23.92 3.55
N LYS A 110 -1.06 22.83 2.95
CA LYS A 110 -0.71 21.45 3.39
C LYS A 110 0.78 21.18 3.22
N ALA A 111 1.37 21.62 2.10
CA ALA A 111 2.81 21.48 1.85
C ALA A 111 3.65 22.22 2.89
N ALA A 112 3.29 23.47 3.24
CA ALA A 112 3.98 24.26 4.26
C ALA A 112 3.94 23.58 5.63
N LYS A 113 2.77 23.06 6.02
CA LYS A 113 2.58 22.32 7.28
C LYS A 113 3.45 21.05 7.32
N LEU A 114 3.50 20.30 6.23
CA LEU A 114 4.29 19.07 6.14
C LEU A 114 5.80 19.33 6.21
N LEU A 115 6.24 20.42 5.57
CA LEU A 115 7.64 20.87 5.60
C LEU A 115 8.03 21.55 6.92
N GLY A 116 7.09 21.77 7.85
CA GLY A 116 7.36 22.44 9.11
C GLY A 116 7.72 23.93 8.96
N MET A 117 7.29 24.58 7.88
CA MET A 117 7.59 25.99 7.60
C MET A 117 6.33 26.84 7.47
N GLY A 118 6.45 28.15 7.77
CA GLY A 118 5.35 29.09 7.59
C GLY A 118 5.04 29.33 6.10
N LEU A 119 3.77 29.55 5.77
CA LEU A 119 3.30 29.78 4.39
C LEU A 119 4.02 30.94 3.69
N ARG A 120 4.31 32.03 4.42
CA ARG A 120 5.07 33.19 3.91
C ARG A 120 6.49 32.81 3.48
N THR A 121 7.14 31.94 4.25
CA THR A 121 8.48 31.44 3.95
C THR A 121 8.46 30.55 2.72
N LEU A 122 7.46 29.67 2.62
CA LEU A 122 7.25 28.84 1.44
C LEU A 122 7.06 29.71 0.19
N TYR A 123 6.18 30.72 0.23
CA TYR A 123 5.98 31.66 -0.89
C TYR A 123 7.26 32.37 -1.31
N ARG A 124 8.05 32.86 -0.35
CA ARG A 124 9.34 33.51 -0.63
C ARG A 124 10.29 32.56 -1.36
N LYS A 125 10.38 31.31 -0.91
CA LYS A 125 11.23 30.27 -1.49
C LYS A 125 10.77 29.88 -2.90
N LEU A 126 9.46 29.73 -3.11
CA LEU A 126 8.88 29.46 -4.43
C LEU A 126 9.22 30.56 -5.44
N ASN A 127 9.10 31.83 -5.04
CA ASN A 127 9.49 32.97 -5.88
C ASN A 127 10.99 32.97 -6.17
N GLN A 128 11.84 32.65 -5.19
CA GLN A 128 13.29 32.58 -5.37
C GLN A 128 13.72 31.48 -6.35
N TYR A 129 13.00 30.35 -6.36
CA TYR A 129 13.31 29.21 -7.23
C TYR A 129 12.54 29.21 -8.56
N GLY A 130 11.68 30.20 -8.79
CA GLY A 130 10.86 30.30 -10.00
C GLY A 130 9.81 29.20 -10.14
N ILE A 131 9.36 28.62 -9.03
CA ILE A 131 8.35 27.55 -9.00
C ILE A 131 6.97 28.21 -8.79
N ARG A 132 6.01 27.96 -9.69
CA ARG A 132 4.65 28.52 -9.64
C ARG A 132 3.62 27.49 -9.19
#